data_AF-A0A4U5QMH9-F1
#
_entry.id   AF-A0A4U5QMH9-F1
#
_cell.length_a   1.000
_cell.length_b   1.000
_cell.length_c   1.000
_cell.angle_alpha   90.00
_cell.angle_beta   90.00
_cell.angle_gamma   90.00
#
_symmetry.space_group_name_H-M   'P 1'
#
loop_
_entity.id
_entity.type
_entity.pdbx_description
1 polymer ?
#
loop_
_entity_poly.entity_id
_entity_poly.type
_entity_poly.pdbx_seq_one_letter_code
_entity_poly.pdbx_strand_id
1 'polypeptide(L)'
;MFEEVAKKEGVTWSVHRPGAIFGFSPHSLMNIIVTISVYAAICKHEGVPLIFRGSKEAWNGYSVASDADLIAEHEIWACVDPNAQNEDFNIQNRDLFKWKHLWTVLAEEFGIEKYGFEERESSVTFAEKMKDKGSVWEEIVRENQLRRRFFFLYSFFGLTRVNPGQPI
;
A
#
# COMPACT_ATOMS: atom_id res chain seq x y z
N MET A 1 -19.94 -12.65 16.66
CA MET A 1 -18.98 -13.52 15.94
C MET A 1 -18.50 -14.65 16.85
N PHE A 2 -17.80 -14.35 17.95
CA PHE A 2 -17.33 -15.38 18.90
C PHE A 2 -18.47 -16.21 19.52
N GLU A 3 -19.60 -15.58 19.86
CA GLU A 3 -20.81 -16.27 20.34
C GLU A 3 -21.42 -17.24 19.31
N GLU A 4 -21.22 -17.00 18.01
CA GLU A 4 -21.70 -17.88 16.94
C GLU A 4 -20.75 -19.06 16.69
N VAL A 5 -19.43 -18.82 16.85
CA VAL A 5 -18.42 -19.88 16.79
C VAL A 5 -18.59 -20.83 17.98
N ALA A 6 -18.86 -20.29 19.18
CA ALA A 6 -19.11 -21.08 20.39
C ALA A 6 -20.31 -22.04 20.28
N LYS A 7 -21.23 -21.80 19.35
CA LYS A 7 -22.39 -22.67 19.08
C LYS A 7 -22.05 -23.88 18.19
N LYS A 8 -20.87 -23.93 17.58
CA LYS A 8 -20.44 -25.01 16.68
C LYS A 8 -19.32 -25.83 17.32
N GLU A 9 -19.60 -27.09 17.63
CA GLU A 9 -18.59 -28.00 18.19
C GLU A 9 -17.42 -28.22 17.21
N GLY A 10 -16.20 -28.18 17.74
CA GLY A 10 -14.96 -28.40 16.97
C GLY A 10 -14.50 -27.23 16.10
N VAL A 11 -15.21 -26.09 16.10
CA VAL A 11 -14.79 -24.88 15.38
C VAL A 11 -14.10 -23.92 16.34
N THR A 12 -12.87 -23.51 16.00
CA THR A 12 -12.08 -22.52 16.73
C THR A 12 -11.99 -21.22 15.92
N TRP A 13 -11.49 -20.16 16.54
CA TRP A 13 -11.29 -18.87 15.88
C TRP A 13 -9.90 -18.32 16.15
N SER A 14 -9.44 -17.41 15.29
CA SER A 14 -8.25 -16.60 15.51
C SER A 14 -8.49 -15.20 14.96
N VAL A 15 -7.97 -14.17 15.63
CA VAL A 15 -8.07 -12.77 15.17
C VAL A 15 -6.68 -12.28 14.77
N HIS A 16 -6.56 -11.74 13.57
CA HIS A 16 -5.29 -11.29 13.00
C HIS A 16 -5.32 -9.78 12.78
N ARG A 17 -4.41 -9.05 13.42
CA ARG A 17 -4.32 -7.58 13.37
C ARG A 17 -3.00 -7.16 12.73
N PRO A 18 -2.91 -7.16 11.39
CA PRO A 18 -1.72 -6.64 10.72
C PRO A 18 -1.60 -5.13 10.85
N GLY A 19 -0.37 -4.63 10.79
CA GLY A 19 -0.07 -3.22 10.58
C GLY A 19 -0.27 -2.81 9.11
N ALA A 20 0.54 -1.86 8.62
CA ALA A 20 0.50 -1.47 7.22
C ALA A 20 0.93 -2.63 6.31
N ILE A 21 0.03 -3.12 5.47
CA ILE A 21 0.30 -4.30 4.64
C ILE A 21 1.19 -3.94 3.46
N PHE A 22 2.32 -4.63 3.34
CA PHE A 22 3.19 -4.62 2.17
C PHE A 22 2.82 -5.81 1.29
N GLY A 23 2.23 -5.54 0.14
CA GLY A 23 1.77 -6.59 -0.75
C GLY A 23 1.58 -6.09 -2.17
N PHE A 24 1.33 -7.03 -3.08
CA PHE A 24 1.32 -6.75 -4.51
C PHE A 24 -0.10 -6.70 -5.12
N SER A 25 -1.16 -6.96 -4.34
CA SER A 25 -2.51 -7.05 -4.92
C SER A 25 -2.94 -5.73 -5.58
N PRO A 26 -3.11 -5.71 -6.93
CA PRO A 26 -3.60 -4.53 -7.65
C PRO A 26 -5.12 -4.34 -7.50
N HIS A 27 -5.80 -5.27 -6.83
CA HIS A 27 -7.22 -5.19 -6.50
C HIS A 27 -7.47 -4.66 -5.09
N SER A 28 -6.43 -4.57 -4.26
CA SER A 28 -6.57 -4.05 -2.92
C SER A 28 -6.97 -2.57 -2.96
N LEU A 29 -7.99 -2.22 -2.18
CA LEU A 29 -8.43 -0.83 -2.00
C LEU A 29 -7.39 -0.01 -1.21
N MET A 30 -6.55 -0.68 -0.42
CA MET A 30 -5.50 -0.09 0.40
C MET A 30 -4.20 -0.85 0.14
N ASN A 31 -3.39 -0.33 -0.80
CA ASN A 31 -2.07 -0.87 -1.08
C ASN A 31 -1.05 0.26 -1.15
N ILE A 32 -0.26 0.40 -0.08
CA ILE A 32 0.70 1.49 0.04
C ILE A 32 1.87 1.31 -0.93
N ILE A 33 2.38 0.09 -1.09
CA ILE A 33 3.53 -0.22 -1.95
C ILE A 33 3.21 0.07 -3.41
N VAL A 34 2.07 -0.40 -3.91
CA VAL A 34 1.68 -0.12 -5.29
C VAL A 34 1.37 1.38 -5.47
N THR A 35 0.79 2.04 -4.46
CA THR A 35 0.49 3.48 -4.54
C THR A 35 1.76 4.31 -4.70
N ILE A 36 2.77 4.11 -3.85
CA ILE A 36 4.02 4.86 -3.92
C ILE A 36 4.82 4.49 -5.18
N SER A 37 4.70 3.26 -5.67
CA SER A 37 5.31 2.82 -6.94
C SER A 37 4.70 3.52 -8.14
N VAL A 38 3.37 3.69 -8.20
CA VAL A 38 2.71 4.46 -9.26
C VAL A 38 3.05 5.94 -9.18
N TYR A 39 3.13 6.50 -7.97
CA TYR A 39 3.63 7.87 -7.79
C TYR A 39 5.06 8.03 -8.32
N ALA A 40 5.95 7.09 -8.01
CA ALA A 40 7.32 7.10 -8.50
C ALA A 40 7.40 6.95 -10.03
N ALA A 41 6.62 6.05 -10.62
CA ALA A 41 6.52 5.89 -12.07
C ALA A 41 6.12 7.20 -12.76
N ILE A 42 5.12 7.90 -12.22
CA ILE A 42 4.68 9.19 -12.76
C ILE A 42 5.76 10.26 -12.58
N CYS A 43 6.39 10.34 -11.40
CA CYS A 43 7.50 11.27 -11.19
C CYS A 43 8.64 11.04 -12.19
N LYS A 44 9.00 9.78 -12.43
CA LYS A 44 10.02 9.39 -13.40
C LYS A 44 9.64 9.79 -14.83
N HIS A 45 8.41 9.48 -15.23
CA HIS A 45 7.91 9.81 -16.57
C HIS A 45 7.88 11.32 -16.83
N GLU A 46 7.50 12.12 -15.84
CA GLU A 46 7.46 13.59 -15.94
C GLU A 46 8.80 14.28 -15.70
N GLY A 47 9.85 13.53 -15.32
CA GLY A 47 11.15 14.09 -14.97
C GLY A 47 11.14 15.00 -13.73
N VAL A 48 10.18 14.79 -12.82
CA VAL A 48 10.03 15.61 -11.60
C VAL A 48 10.57 14.89 -10.36
N PRO A 49 10.94 15.63 -9.29
CA PRO A 49 11.43 15.02 -8.07
C PRO A 49 10.42 14.09 -7.38
N LEU A 50 10.92 13.02 -6.76
CA LEU A 50 10.15 12.12 -5.91
C LEU A 50 10.10 12.68 -4.48
N ILE A 51 9.11 13.52 -4.20
CA ILE A 51 8.96 14.18 -2.89
C ILE A 51 7.96 13.41 -2.03
N PHE A 52 8.38 13.04 -0.82
CA PHE A 52 7.52 12.47 0.20
C PHE A 52 6.47 13.49 0.64
N ARG A 53 5.19 13.14 0.53
CA ARG A 53 4.04 13.99 0.88
C ARG A 53 3.37 13.62 2.21
N GLY A 54 4.07 12.88 3.06
CA GLY A 54 3.64 12.60 4.44
C GLY A 54 4.19 13.64 5.43
N SER A 55 3.92 13.45 6.72
CA SER A 55 4.38 14.38 7.76
C SER A 55 5.87 14.21 8.10
N LYS A 56 6.45 15.21 8.77
CA LYS A 56 7.85 15.17 9.25
C LYS A 56 8.06 14.05 10.27
N GLU A 57 7.04 13.77 11.07
CA GLU A 57 7.01 12.69 12.06
C GLU A 57 7.06 11.33 11.36
N ALA A 58 6.27 11.12 10.30
CA ALA A 58 6.32 9.90 9.50
C ALA A 58 7.70 9.74 8.82
N TRP A 59 8.25 10.83 8.26
CA TRP A 59 9.55 10.80 7.58
C TRP A 59 10.71 10.36 8.49
N ASN A 60 10.75 10.88 9.72
CA ASN A 60 11.86 10.67 10.66
C ASN A 60 11.62 9.54 11.68
N GLY A 61 10.35 9.20 11.91
CA GLY A 61 9.89 8.21 12.88
C GLY A 61 10.12 6.77 12.43
N TYR A 62 10.03 5.86 13.39
CA TYR A 62 10.02 4.43 13.13
C TYR A 62 8.61 3.97 12.76
N SER A 63 8.52 3.14 11.74
CA SER A 63 7.29 2.53 11.25
C SER A 63 7.46 1.01 11.24
N VAL A 64 6.33 0.31 11.37
CA VAL A 64 6.21 -1.14 11.17
C VAL A 64 5.35 -1.41 9.94
N ALA A 65 5.60 -2.53 9.30
CA ALA A 65 4.79 -3.05 8.21
C ALA A 65 4.55 -4.54 8.43
N SER A 66 3.60 -5.10 7.68
CA SER A 66 3.26 -6.50 7.69
C SER A 66 3.30 -7.01 6.26
N ASP A 67 4.24 -7.88 5.96
CA ASP A 67 4.31 -8.51 4.66
C ASP A 67 3.08 -9.40 4.41
N ALA A 68 2.52 -9.34 3.20
CA ALA A 68 1.31 -10.10 2.84
C ALA A 68 1.53 -11.62 2.90
N ASP A 69 2.72 -12.10 2.55
CA ASP A 69 3.06 -13.52 2.63
C ASP A 69 3.23 -13.94 4.09
N LEU A 70 3.85 -13.09 4.93
CA LEU A 70 3.94 -13.32 6.37
C LEU A 70 2.56 -13.40 7.03
N ILE A 71 1.62 -12.53 6.62
CA ILE A 71 0.24 -12.59 7.11
C ILE A 71 -0.40 -13.93 6.72
N ALA A 72 -0.25 -14.36 5.48
CA ALA A 72 -0.79 -15.64 5.01
C ALA A 72 -0.18 -16.82 5.79
N GLU A 73 1.14 -16.83 6.00
CA GLU A 73 1.83 -17.84 6.81
C GLU A 73 1.30 -17.87 8.26
N HIS A 74 1.08 -16.70 8.85
CA HIS A 74 0.56 -16.59 10.22
C HIS A 74 -0.90 -17.06 10.32
N GLU A 75 -1.73 -16.79 9.32
CA GLU A 75 -3.12 -17.29 9.27
C GLU A 75 -3.13 -18.83 9.08
N ILE A 76 -2.25 -19.37 8.24
CA ILE A 76 -2.08 -20.81 8.06
C ILE A 76 -1.61 -21.46 9.37
N TRP A 77 -0.63 -20.87 10.07
CA TRP A 77 -0.18 -21.34 11.37
C TRP A 77 -1.33 -21.41 12.37
N ALA A 78 -2.15 -20.37 12.46
CA ALA A 78 -3.28 -20.35 13.39
C ALA A 78 -4.36 -21.40 13.10
N CYS A 79 -4.45 -21.87 11.85
CA CYS A 79 -5.35 -22.95 11.46
C CYS A 79 -4.87 -24.34 11.89
N VAL A 80 -3.58 -24.54 12.16
CA VAL A 80 -2.99 -25.86 12.42
C VAL A 80 -2.41 -26.03 13.82
N ASP A 81 -2.06 -24.94 14.50
CA ASP A 81 -1.45 -24.99 15.84
C ASP A 81 -2.51 -24.90 16.94
N PRO A 82 -2.62 -25.89 17.85
CA PRO A 82 -3.55 -25.83 18.97
C PRO A 82 -3.32 -24.63 19.90
N ASN A 83 -2.10 -24.10 19.99
CA ASN A 83 -1.77 -22.95 20.83
C ASN A 83 -2.25 -21.62 20.24
N ALA A 84 -2.68 -21.61 18.98
CA ALA A 84 -3.17 -20.42 18.29
C ALA A 84 -4.71 -20.32 18.31
N GLN A 85 -5.39 -21.32 18.88
CA GLN A 85 -6.84 -21.39 18.88
C GLN A 85 -7.43 -20.45 19.92
N ASN A 86 -8.44 -19.68 19.50
CA ASN A 86 -9.20 -18.72 20.31
C ASN A 86 -8.33 -17.57 20.85
N GLU A 87 -7.36 -17.14 20.05
CA GLU A 87 -6.40 -16.09 20.39
C GLU A 87 -6.45 -14.93 19.39
N ASP A 88 -6.02 -13.75 19.84
CA ASP A 88 -5.83 -12.57 19.00
C ASP A 88 -4.36 -12.15 18.90
N PHE A 89 -3.89 -11.96 17.66
CA PHE A 89 -2.49 -11.73 17.34
C PHE A 89 -2.29 -10.43 16.57
N ASN A 90 -1.28 -9.65 16.98
CA ASN A 90 -0.71 -8.62 16.13
C ASN A 90 0.28 -9.25 15.16
N ILE A 91 0.25 -8.86 13.89
CA ILE A 91 1.17 -9.36 12.87
C ILE A 91 2.00 -8.19 12.37
N GLN A 92 3.31 -8.27 12.51
CA GLN A 92 4.24 -7.29 11.97
C GLN A 92 5.54 -7.98 11.59
N ASN A 93 6.24 -7.40 10.63
CA ASN A 93 7.61 -7.79 10.34
C ASN A 93 8.45 -7.57 11.61
N ARG A 94 9.53 -8.34 11.74
CA ARG A 94 10.40 -8.28 12.94
C ARG A 94 11.22 -7.00 13.03
N ASP A 95 11.20 -6.17 11.99
CA ASP A 95 12.02 -4.98 11.85
C ASP A 95 11.22 -3.68 11.90
N LEU A 96 11.96 -2.60 12.12
CA LEU A 96 11.46 -1.23 12.03
C LEU A 96 12.09 -0.60 10.80
N PHE A 97 11.32 0.21 10.07
CA PHE A 97 11.86 1.02 8.98
C PHE A 97 11.56 2.49 9.21
N LYS A 98 12.25 3.35 8.47
CA LYS A 98 11.90 4.77 8.37
C LYS A 98 11.51 5.06 6.93
N TRP A 99 10.48 5.88 6.75
CA TRP A 99 10.04 6.29 5.41
C TRP A 99 11.17 6.88 4.58
N LYS A 100 12.09 7.64 5.20
CA LYS A 100 13.26 8.16 4.49
C LYS A 100 14.14 7.10 3.82
N HIS A 101 14.29 5.92 4.43
CA HIS A 101 15.11 4.85 3.88
C HIS A 101 14.35 4.12 2.76
N LEU A 102 13.06 3.85 2.97
CA LEU A 102 12.21 3.27 1.93
C LEU A 102 12.14 4.20 0.71
N TRP A 103 12.13 5.52 0.91
CA TRP A 103 12.10 6.50 -0.17
C TRP A 103 13.40 6.51 -0.99
N THR A 104 14.55 6.31 -0.35
CA THR A 104 15.83 6.12 -1.03
C THR A 104 15.77 4.88 -1.93
N VAL A 105 15.35 3.73 -1.38
CA VAL A 105 15.22 2.49 -2.16
C VAL A 105 14.26 2.69 -3.33
N LEU A 106 13.10 3.31 -3.10
CA LEU A 106 12.13 3.60 -4.15
C LEU A 106 12.71 4.49 -5.26
N ALA A 107 13.49 5.51 -4.90
CA ALA A 107 14.14 6.37 -5.87
C ALA A 107 15.21 5.65 -6.69
N GLU A 108 15.99 4.76 -6.06
CA GLU A 108 16.99 3.93 -6.71
C GLU A 108 16.35 2.95 -7.71
N GLU A 109 15.30 2.24 -7.31
CA GLU A 109 14.56 1.29 -8.16
C GLU A 109 13.96 1.97 -9.41
N PHE A 110 13.45 3.19 -9.27
CA PHE A 110 12.89 3.96 -10.39
C PHE A 110 13.92 4.84 -11.12
N GLY A 111 15.17 4.86 -10.66
CA GLY A 111 16.24 5.69 -11.21
C GLY A 111 15.94 7.19 -11.17
N ILE A 112 15.44 7.70 -10.05
CA ILE A 112 15.11 9.12 -9.83
C ILE A 112 16.20 9.74 -8.95
N GLU A 113 16.96 10.71 -9.48
CA GLU A 113 18.07 11.33 -8.75
C GLU A 113 17.62 12.32 -7.68
N LYS A 114 16.52 13.06 -7.93
CA LYS A 114 16.00 14.07 -7.02
C LYS A 114 14.85 13.50 -6.21
N TYR A 115 15.09 13.21 -4.94
CA TYR A 115 14.10 12.67 -4.03
C TYR A 115 14.31 13.20 -2.60
N GLY A 116 13.28 13.11 -1.76
CA GLY A 116 13.41 13.46 -0.35
C GLY A 116 12.13 14.00 0.26
N PHE A 117 12.28 14.85 1.26
CA PHE A 117 11.19 15.46 2.01
C PHE A 117 11.38 16.98 2.04
N GLU A 118 10.30 17.73 1.83
CA GLU A 118 10.30 19.19 1.89
C GLU A 118 9.64 19.63 3.21
N GLU A 119 10.39 20.34 4.07
CA GLU A 119 9.88 20.78 5.38
C GLU A 119 8.86 21.93 5.30
N ARG A 120 8.85 22.67 4.18
CA ARG A 120 7.77 23.66 3.96
C ARG A 120 6.49 22.87 3.89
N GLU A 121 5.47 23.27 4.65
CA GLU A 121 4.12 22.70 4.56
C GLU A 121 3.67 22.67 3.10
N SER A 122 3.97 21.57 2.40
CA SER A 122 3.37 21.32 1.11
C SER A 122 1.95 20.93 1.48
N SER A 123 1.05 21.91 1.43
CA SER A 123 -0.40 21.68 1.58
C SER A 123 -0.92 20.62 0.61
N VAL A 124 -0.13 20.29 -0.41
CA VAL A 124 -0.39 19.29 -1.43
C VAL A 124 -0.13 17.87 -0.89
N THR A 125 -1.22 17.17 -0.63
CA THR A 125 -1.26 15.73 -0.32
C THR A 125 -0.90 14.86 -1.54
N PHE A 126 -0.65 13.57 -1.31
CA PHE A 126 -0.52 12.61 -2.42
C PHE A 126 -1.76 12.61 -3.34
N ALA A 127 -2.97 12.69 -2.75
CA ALA A 127 -4.22 12.69 -3.50
C ALA A 127 -4.31 13.90 -4.43
N GLU A 128 -4.00 15.09 -3.94
CA GLU A 128 -4.03 16.31 -4.75
C GLU A 128 -2.96 16.31 -5.85
N LYS A 129 -1.79 15.71 -5.58
CA LYS A 129 -0.73 15.59 -6.59
C LYS A 129 -1.11 14.64 -7.73
N MET A 130 -1.94 13.64 -7.43
CA MET A 130 -2.29 12.55 -8.35
C MET A 130 -3.65 12.73 -9.04
N LYS A 131 -4.46 13.70 -8.61
CA LYS A 131 -5.86 13.87 -9.04
C LYS A 131 -6.07 13.93 -10.57
N ASP A 132 -5.16 14.58 -11.29
CA ASP A 132 -5.26 14.81 -12.74
C ASP A 132 -4.28 13.93 -13.55
N LYS A 133 -3.69 12.90 -12.95
CA LYS A 133 -2.65 12.06 -13.57
C LYS A 133 -3.19 10.84 -14.33
N GLY A 134 -4.50 10.77 -14.55
CA GLY A 134 -5.13 9.64 -15.26
C GLY A 134 -4.59 9.44 -16.67
N SER A 135 -4.50 10.51 -17.47
CA SER A 135 -3.97 10.44 -18.85
C SER A 135 -2.48 10.09 -18.89
N VAL A 136 -1.69 10.66 -17.98
CA VAL A 136 -0.25 10.34 -17.84
C VAL A 136 -0.05 8.87 -17.50
N TRP A 137 -0.88 8.33 -16.61
CA TRP A 137 -0.81 6.90 -16.30
C TRP A 137 -1.18 6.01 -17.50
N GLU A 138 -2.21 6.38 -18.28
CA GLU A 138 -2.56 5.64 -19.49
C GLU A 138 -1.44 5.64 -20.54
N GLU A 139 -0.67 6.72 -20.62
CA GLU A 139 0.54 6.81 -21.45
C GLU A 139 1.63 5.85 -20.95
N ILE A 140 1.99 5.91 -19.66
CA ILE A 140 2.95 4.99 -19.03
C ILE A 140 2.57 3.53 -19.28
N VAL A 141 1.29 3.19 -19.08
CA VAL A 141 0.79 1.82 -19.30
C VAL A 141 0.99 1.37 -20.75
N ARG A 142 0.73 2.26 -21.72
CA ARG A 142 0.85 1.98 -23.15
C ARG A 142 2.32 1.80 -23.55
N GLU A 143 3.19 2.72 -23.15
CA GLU A 143 4.61 2.72 -23.51
C GLU A 143 5.35 1.53 -22.91
N ASN A 144 5.01 1.16 -21.67
CA ASN A 144 5.67 0.08 -20.94
C ASN A 144 4.94 -1.26 -21.04
N GLN A 145 3.89 -1.34 -21.88
CA GLN A 145 3.07 -2.55 -22.08
C GLN A 145 2.56 -3.15 -20.77
N LEU A 146 2.23 -2.30 -19.80
CA LEU A 146 1.71 -2.73 -18.52
C LEU A 146 0.30 -3.30 -18.69
N ARG A 147 -0.11 -4.21 -17.81
CA ARG A 147 -1.51 -4.66 -17.79
C ARG A 147 -2.42 -3.46 -17.52
N ARG A 148 -3.21 -3.08 -18.52
CA ARG A 148 -4.23 -2.04 -18.41
C ARG A 148 -5.18 -2.40 -17.26
N ARG A 149 -5.18 -1.60 -16.19
CA ARG A 149 -6.26 -1.69 -15.21
C ARG A 149 -6.62 -0.32 -14.66
N PHE A 150 -7.84 0.10 -15.00
CA PHE A 150 -8.42 1.42 -14.77
C PHE A 150 -8.63 1.76 -13.28
N PHE A 151 -8.63 0.75 -12.40
CA PHE A 151 -9.17 0.90 -11.04
C PHE A 151 -8.18 1.50 -10.03
N PHE A 152 -6.87 1.46 -10.32
CA PHE A 152 -5.84 1.68 -9.32
C PHE A 152 -5.73 3.13 -8.80
N LEU A 153 -5.85 4.13 -9.68
CA LEU A 153 -5.75 5.55 -9.26
C LEU A 153 -6.93 6.02 -8.40
N TYR A 154 -8.11 5.41 -8.57
CA TYR A 154 -9.36 5.95 -8.03
C TYR A 154 -9.60 5.57 -6.56
N SER A 155 -9.18 4.38 -6.13
CA SER A 155 -9.51 3.86 -4.80
C SER A 155 -8.67 4.46 -3.66
N PHE A 156 -7.40 4.82 -3.91
CA PHE A 156 -6.52 5.30 -2.84
C PHE A 156 -6.53 6.83 -2.70
N PHE A 157 -6.87 7.57 -3.76
CA PHE A 157 -6.87 9.03 -3.77
C PHE A 157 -8.28 9.66 -3.76
N GLY A 158 -9.34 8.87 -3.56
CA GLY A 158 -10.70 9.38 -3.46
C GLY A 158 -11.26 9.98 -4.75
N LEU A 159 -10.69 9.65 -5.91
CA LEU A 159 -11.22 10.09 -7.19
C LEU A 159 -12.45 9.22 -7.50
N THR A 160 -13.61 9.85 -7.66
CA THR A 160 -14.82 9.16 -8.16
C THR A 160 -14.87 9.27 -9.68
N ARG A 161 -15.46 8.26 -10.33
CA ARG A 161 -15.64 8.23 -11.79
C ARG A 161 -16.37 9.48 -12.28
N VAL A 162 -15.80 10.17 -13.28
CA VAL A 162 -16.57 10.92 -14.28
C VAL A 162 -16.55 10.14 -15.59
N ASN A 163 -17.19 8.96 -15.62
CA ASN A 163 -18.00 8.51 -16.76
C ASN A 163 -18.63 7.12 -16.54
N PRO A 164 -19.95 6.97 -16.72
CA PRO A 164 -20.65 5.69 -16.72
C PRO A 164 -20.62 5.10 -18.14
N GLY A 165 -19.81 4.08 -18.43
CA GLY A 165 -19.90 3.54 -19.79
C GLY A 165 -19.03 2.37 -20.25
N GLN A 166 -18.12 1.80 -19.47
CA GLN A 166 -17.37 0.62 -19.95
C GLN A 166 -17.49 -0.58 -19.01
N PRO A 167 -17.89 -1.77 -19.54
CA PRO A 167 -18.04 -2.99 -18.76
C PRO A 167 -16.68 -3.60 -18.38
N ILE A 168 -16.76 -4.44 -17.35
CA ILE A 168 -15.68 -5.08 -16.58
C ILE A 168 -14.85 -6.01 -17.45
#